data_AF-A0A4C1UAJ8-F1
#
_entry.id   AF-A0A4C1UAJ8-F1
#
_cell.length_a   1.000
_cell.length_b   1.000
_cell.length_c   1.000
_cell.angle_alpha   90.00
_cell.angle_beta   90.00
_cell.angle_gamma   90.00
#
_symmetry.space_group_name_H-M   'P 1'
#
loop_
_entity.id
_entity.type
_entity.pdbx_description
1 polymer ?
#
loop_
_entity_poly.entity_id
_entity_poly.type
_entity_poly.pdbx_seq_one_letter_code
_entity_poly.pdbx_strand_id
1 'polypeptide(L)'
;MALVMLPCDVPWWTSVQRYLKHLLLASSPTKLAANMLKIHEMCNIGLDPEDDVKDPELMKGLEEFLIEELNPEELRQFLDNTVRVMVHRALHLKRWRPPKGLMFSLQQQSDVTELSCKFVSSLVAHAFFSTFPKRTLKTHPTLQDFNFTNFFKYLHRKSQRSKLKALLHYFEWLDKNNNDDETIKIHRQVMSSKQWLTIEDWLECTLPLCKFMIRHEGRPERCESDDALRVCFASSRIGGDALGDGDSQECLSMFMMPELLAAMLSVEALEDNEVVKIEGVRMFSRIGDKKKANLELLDEPKKVTICLMDAEDYSALPLSQWEEDNVLRELNKSLLAFQQTPAKGDDKRHERRLSPIGESFSQPEVEATVVVKQASSCSTLNSMNSRSPSPQNFSAAVANLNDPSVELSKRKCWLSPGNATLNNRRGRFIVLGSSGECLPVTRAPDAHAPPQEDSLYSSCNASDDEYHSANDSFDYG
;
A
#
# COMPACT_ATOMS: atom_id res chain seq x y z
N MET A 1 13.71 -9.24 22.16
CA MET A 1 12.67 -8.21 21.94
C MET A 1 13.35 -6.99 21.33
N ALA A 2 13.17 -6.74 20.04
CA ALA A 2 13.82 -5.65 19.33
C ALA A 2 12.93 -4.38 19.42
N LEU A 3 13.51 -3.29 19.91
CA LEU A 3 12.83 -2.01 20.08
C LEU A 3 13.18 -1.07 18.91
N VAL A 4 12.20 -0.32 18.45
CA VAL A 4 12.42 0.81 17.54
C VAL A 4 13.20 1.88 18.29
N MET A 5 14.35 2.29 17.75
CA MET A 5 15.09 3.44 18.26
C MET A 5 14.34 4.74 17.94
N LEU A 6 13.71 5.34 18.96
CA LEU A 6 12.98 6.60 18.79
C LEU A 6 13.94 7.80 18.94
N PRO A 7 13.63 8.97 18.35
CA PRO A 7 14.42 10.18 18.52
C PRO A 7 14.64 10.58 19.99
N CYS A 8 13.71 10.23 20.89
CA CYS A 8 13.85 10.49 22.32
C CYS A 8 14.74 9.50 23.09
N ASP A 9 15.19 8.42 22.45
CA ASP A 9 16.13 7.43 23.00
C ASP A 9 17.59 7.77 22.68
N VAL A 10 17.86 8.68 21.74
CA VAL A 10 19.23 9.03 21.36
C VAL A 10 19.90 9.91 22.44
N PRO A 11 21.22 9.76 22.67
CA PRO A 11 21.94 10.53 23.70
C PRO A 11 21.83 12.05 23.55
N TRP A 12 21.69 12.54 22.32
CA TRP A 12 21.57 13.97 22.01
C TRP A 12 20.12 14.47 21.90
N TRP A 13 19.13 13.78 22.49
CA TRP A 13 17.73 14.20 22.49
C TRP A 13 17.52 15.66 22.92
N THR A 14 18.27 16.16 23.91
CA THR A 14 18.23 17.57 24.34
C THR A 14 18.58 18.54 23.21
N SER A 15 19.52 18.16 22.34
CA SER A 15 19.88 18.93 21.14
C SER A 15 18.75 18.87 20.10
N VAL A 16 18.17 17.68 19.86
CA VAL A 16 16.99 17.53 18.98
C VAL A 16 15.85 18.44 19.44
N GLN A 17 15.52 18.44 20.73
CA GLN A 17 14.50 19.33 21.29
C GLN A 17 14.82 20.81 21.07
N ARG A 18 16.09 21.20 21.19
CA ARG A 18 16.52 22.58 20.93
C ARG A 18 16.30 22.96 19.47
N TYR A 19 16.74 22.13 18.52
CA TYR A 19 16.53 22.42 17.10
C TYR A 19 15.05 22.40 16.70
N LEU A 20 14.25 21.48 17.25
CA LEU A 20 12.79 21.49 17.08
C LEU A 20 12.16 22.81 17.55
N LYS A 21 12.59 23.33 18.71
CA LYS A 21 12.12 24.65 19.20
C LYS A 21 12.58 25.81 18.31
N HIS A 22 13.75 25.72 17.68
CA HIS A 22 14.22 26.74 16.72
C HIS A 22 13.35 26.82 15.46
N LEU A 23 12.64 25.74 15.07
CA LEU A 23 11.68 25.79 13.97
C LEU A 23 10.54 26.79 14.24
N LEU A 24 10.16 26.98 15.51
CA LEU A 24 9.11 27.94 15.91
C LEU A 24 9.52 29.41 15.69
N LEU A 25 10.82 29.67 15.52
CA LEU A 25 11.36 31.02 15.28
C LEU A 25 11.46 31.34 13.79
N ALA A 26 11.13 30.40 12.91
CA ALA A 26 11.21 30.60 11.47
C ALA A 26 10.12 31.57 11.01
N SER A 27 10.53 32.78 10.62
CA SER A 27 9.64 33.81 10.09
C SER A 27 9.43 33.72 8.57
N SER A 28 10.06 32.75 7.90
CA SER A 28 10.01 32.57 6.45
C SER A 28 10.32 31.13 6.04
N PRO A 29 9.87 30.70 4.84
CA PRO A 29 10.18 29.37 4.29
C PRO A 29 11.68 29.04 4.30
N THR A 30 12.53 29.96 3.83
CA THR A 30 13.99 29.79 3.78
C THR A 30 14.60 29.50 5.16
N LYS A 31 14.16 30.23 6.19
CA LYS A 31 14.66 30.01 7.56
C LYS A 31 14.20 28.66 8.11
N LEU A 32 12.97 28.25 7.80
CA LEU A 32 12.43 26.95 8.21
C LEU A 32 13.23 25.82 7.54
N ALA A 33 13.38 25.87 6.22
CA ALA A 33 14.15 24.89 5.45
C ALA A 33 15.60 24.77 5.93
N ALA A 34 16.27 25.91 6.19
CA ALA A 34 17.63 25.91 6.74
C ALA A 34 17.72 25.28 8.14
N ASN A 35 16.71 25.50 9.00
CA ASN A 35 16.67 24.86 10.32
C ASN A 35 16.34 23.36 10.24
N MET A 36 15.48 22.93 9.31
CA MET A 36 15.23 21.51 9.04
C MET A 36 16.46 20.82 8.47
N LEU A 37 17.24 21.49 7.62
CA LEU A 37 18.51 20.95 7.12
C LEU A 37 19.49 20.68 8.25
N LYS A 38 19.62 21.60 9.23
CA LYS A 38 20.46 21.39 10.42
C LYS A 38 19.99 20.21 11.27
N ILE A 39 18.68 19.98 11.37
CA ILE A 39 18.13 18.80 12.05
C ILE A 39 18.56 17.53 11.31
N HIS A 40 18.38 17.50 9.99
CA HIS A 40 18.77 16.38 9.13
C HIS A 40 20.27 16.07 9.29
N GLU A 41 21.15 17.07 9.18
CA GLU A 41 22.61 16.89 9.31
C GLU A 41 23.03 16.34 10.68
N MET A 42 22.24 16.59 11.73
CA MET A 42 22.49 16.08 13.07
C MET A 42 21.90 14.69 13.32
N CYS A 43 20.74 14.38 12.74
CA CYS A 43 19.96 13.18 13.10
C CYS A 43 20.03 12.07 12.07
N ASN A 44 20.07 12.41 10.79
CA ASN A 44 19.99 11.46 9.68
C ASN A 44 21.39 10.93 9.31
N ILE A 45 22.09 10.41 10.31
CA ILE A 45 23.44 9.86 10.18
C ILE A 45 23.32 8.39 9.78
N GLY A 46 23.96 7.99 8.68
CA GLY A 46 24.08 6.59 8.28
C GLY A 46 25.07 5.81 9.17
N LEU A 47 24.92 4.49 9.24
CA LEU A 47 25.95 3.64 9.84
C LEU A 47 27.17 3.45 8.90
N ASP A 48 27.00 3.74 7.61
CA ASP A 48 28.02 3.64 6.57
C ASP A 48 28.50 5.06 6.18
N PRO A 49 29.80 5.39 6.37
CA PRO A 49 30.34 6.71 6.04
C PRO A 49 30.20 7.09 4.56
N GLU A 50 30.07 6.12 3.66
CA GLU A 50 29.86 6.36 2.22
C GLU A 50 28.43 6.80 1.90
N ASP A 51 27.46 6.55 2.78
CA ASP A 51 26.05 6.90 2.60
C ASP A 51 25.76 8.38 2.96
N ASP A 52 26.72 9.11 3.53
CA ASP A 52 26.57 10.47 4.06
C ASP A 52 27.01 11.54 3.05
N VAL A 53 26.45 11.49 1.83
CA VAL A 53 26.62 12.57 0.85
C VAL A 53 25.79 13.77 1.29
N LYS A 54 26.47 14.87 1.63
CA LYS A 54 25.81 16.13 1.99
C LYS A 54 25.21 16.79 0.77
N ASP A 55 23.88 16.85 0.73
CA ASP A 55 23.12 17.58 -0.27
C ASP A 55 22.59 18.89 0.34
N PRO A 56 23.17 20.06 0.02
CA PRO A 56 22.71 21.33 0.57
C PRO A 56 21.33 21.75 0.05
N GLU A 57 20.85 21.18 -1.06
CA GLU A 57 19.55 21.49 -1.66
C GLU A 57 18.41 20.57 -1.19
N LEU A 58 18.69 19.72 -0.20
CA LEU A 58 17.76 18.71 0.30
C LEU A 58 16.39 19.24 0.74
N MET A 59 16.37 20.44 1.32
CA MET A 59 15.13 21.10 1.78
C MET A 59 14.59 22.13 0.79
N LYS A 60 15.23 22.30 -0.37
CA LYS A 60 14.88 23.32 -1.36
C LYS A 60 13.48 23.09 -1.94
N GLY A 61 13.11 21.84 -2.23
CA GLY A 61 11.77 21.53 -2.73
C GLY A 61 10.65 21.85 -1.73
N LEU A 62 10.92 21.79 -0.42
CA LEU A 62 9.97 22.26 0.60
C LEU A 62 9.89 23.78 0.62
N GLU A 63 11.03 24.47 0.54
CA GLU A 63 11.06 25.93 0.45
C GLU A 63 10.27 26.44 -0.77
N GLU A 64 10.54 25.89 -1.95
CA GLU A 64 9.84 26.23 -3.20
C GLU A 64 8.34 25.96 -3.10
N PHE A 65 7.93 24.82 -2.53
CA PHE A 65 6.51 24.53 -2.28
C PHE A 65 5.86 25.61 -1.40
N LEU A 66 6.48 25.98 -0.29
CA LEU A 66 5.91 26.98 0.63
C LEU A 66 5.80 28.37 -0.01
N ILE A 67 6.70 28.72 -0.94
CA ILE A 67 6.72 30.02 -1.63
C ILE A 67 5.76 30.05 -2.82
N GLU A 68 5.74 28.99 -3.62
CA GLU A 68 5.06 28.99 -4.93
C GLU A 68 3.65 28.37 -4.88
N GLU A 69 3.39 27.43 -3.97
CA GLU A 69 2.14 26.65 -3.94
C GLU A 69 1.15 27.06 -2.87
N LEU A 70 1.61 27.73 -1.81
CA LEU A 70 0.75 28.23 -0.75
C LEU A 70 0.43 29.70 -0.98
N ASN A 71 -0.85 30.05 -0.84
CA ASN A 71 -1.23 31.46 -0.82
C ASN A 71 -0.79 32.14 0.49
N PRO A 72 -0.83 33.48 0.59
CA PRO A 72 -0.34 34.18 1.79
C PRO A 72 -1.05 33.79 3.10
N GLU A 73 -2.32 33.39 3.05
CA GLU A 73 -3.05 32.93 4.23
C GLU A 73 -2.63 31.52 4.64
N GLU A 74 -2.54 30.60 3.68
CA GLU A 74 -2.06 29.23 3.90
C GLU A 74 -0.62 29.22 4.43
N LEU A 75 0.25 30.07 3.89
CA LEU A 75 1.63 30.18 4.35
C LEU A 75 1.71 30.69 5.80
N ARG A 76 0.90 31.70 6.16
CA ARG A 76 0.80 32.18 7.55
C ARG A 76 0.27 31.09 8.46
N GLN A 77 -0.83 30.44 8.08
CA GLN A 77 -1.40 29.32 8.83
C GLN A 77 -0.36 28.21 9.06
N PHE A 78 0.43 27.88 8.03
CA PHE A 78 1.49 26.89 8.15
C PHE A 78 2.60 27.31 9.13
N LEU A 79 3.19 28.49 8.95
CA LEU A 79 4.33 28.96 9.77
C LEU A 79 3.91 29.30 11.21
N ASP A 80 2.74 29.93 11.39
CA ASP A 80 2.27 30.39 12.69
C ASP A 80 1.50 29.33 13.46
N ASN A 81 0.90 28.33 12.80
CA ASN A 81 0.12 27.32 13.51
C ASN A 81 0.61 25.89 13.22
N THR A 82 0.54 25.42 11.98
CA THR A 82 0.75 24.00 11.65
C THR A 82 2.13 23.51 12.10
N VAL A 83 3.20 24.28 11.87
CA VAL A 83 4.55 23.97 12.38
C VAL A 83 4.59 23.91 13.90
N ARG A 84 3.87 24.81 14.60
CA ARG A 84 3.82 24.80 16.07
C ARG A 84 3.16 23.54 16.61
N VAL A 85 2.08 23.08 15.97
CA VAL A 85 1.38 21.84 16.30
C VAL A 85 2.32 20.64 16.12
N MET A 86 2.99 20.56 14.97
CA MET A 86 3.93 19.47 14.66
C MET A 86 5.10 19.45 15.66
N VAL A 87 5.71 20.60 15.96
CA VAL A 87 6.79 20.71 16.95
C VAL A 87 6.29 20.33 18.34
N HIS A 88 5.09 20.77 18.74
CA HIS A 88 4.49 20.39 20.01
C HIS A 88 4.32 18.88 20.11
N ARG A 89 3.79 18.23 19.07
CA ARG A 89 3.64 16.77 18.99
C ARG A 89 5.00 16.07 19.10
N ALA A 90 6.02 16.53 18.37
CA ALA A 90 7.37 15.98 18.40
C ALA A 90 8.04 16.11 19.78
N LEU A 91 7.95 17.28 20.43
CA LEU A 91 8.57 17.50 21.75
C LEU A 91 7.99 16.59 22.85
N HIS A 92 6.75 16.13 22.68
CA HIS A 92 6.06 15.24 23.62
C HIS A 92 6.30 13.74 23.37
N LEU A 93 7.11 13.36 22.38
CA LEU A 93 7.39 11.95 22.05
C LEU A 93 7.74 11.10 23.28
N LYS A 94 8.66 11.59 24.13
CA LYS A 94 9.09 10.88 25.34
C LYS A 94 7.95 10.66 26.34
N ARG A 95 6.99 11.58 26.40
CA ARG A 95 5.82 11.51 27.30
C ARG A 95 4.75 10.55 26.77
N TRP A 96 4.58 10.51 25.44
CA TRP A 96 3.48 9.76 24.82
C TRP A 96 3.87 8.37 24.33
N ARG A 97 5.16 8.04 24.26
CA ARG A 97 5.60 6.69 23.91
C ARG A 97 5.07 5.65 24.91
N PRO A 98 4.79 4.41 24.46
CA PRO A 98 4.41 3.34 25.37
C PRO A 98 5.48 3.12 26.46
N PRO A 99 5.11 2.75 27.70
CA PRO A 99 6.08 2.53 28.78
C PRO A 99 7.14 1.47 28.45
N LYS A 100 6.78 0.47 27.64
CA LYS A 100 7.67 -0.60 27.17
C LYS A 100 8.47 -0.22 25.92
N GLY A 101 8.32 1.00 25.40
CA GLY A 101 8.83 1.43 24.10
C GLY A 101 7.97 0.94 22.93
N LEU A 102 8.36 1.31 21.71
CA LEU A 102 7.74 0.82 20.49
C LEU A 102 8.49 -0.44 20.03
N MET A 103 7.79 -1.56 19.93
CA MET A 103 8.34 -2.83 19.46
C MET A 103 8.34 -2.88 17.93
N PHE A 104 9.32 -3.60 17.36
CA PHE A 104 9.17 -4.05 15.97
C PHE A 104 8.13 -5.17 15.88
N SER A 105 7.34 -5.13 14.81
CA SER A 105 6.48 -6.23 14.39
C SER A 105 7.26 -7.09 13.41
N LEU A 106 7.68 -8.26 13.90
CA LEU A 106 8.71 -9.10 13.28
C LEU A 106 8.13 -10.10 12.29
N GLN A 107 8.90 -10.45 11.27
CA GLN A 107 8.55 -11.52 10.34
C GLN A 107 8.26 -12.84 11.07
N GLN A 108 7.27 -13.57 10.55
CA GLN A 108 6.78 -14.86 11.05
C GLN A 108 6.21 -14.84 12.47
N GLN A 109 5.93 -13.66 13.02
CA GLN A 109 5.35 -13.50 14.36
C GLN A 109 4.02 -12.76 14.29
N SER A 110 2.93 -13.46 14.61
CA SER A 110 1.63 -12.80 14.77
C SER A 110 1.66 -11.89 15.99
N ASP A 111 1.22 -10.65 15.83
CA ASP A 111 1.14 -9.68 16.91
C ASP A 111 -0.02 -8.70 16.75
N VAL A 112 -0.29 -7.99 17.85
CA VAL A 112 -1.21 -6.85 17.87
C VAL A 112 -0.56 -5.74 18.66
N THR A 113 -0.34 -4.61 18.00
CA THR A 113 0.23 -3.41 18.59
C THR A 113 -0.84 -2.31 18.62
N GLU A 114 -1.21 -1.88 19.82
CA GLU A 114 -2.14 -0.76 20.03
C GLU A 114 -1.35 0.53 20.30
N LEU A 115 -1.60 1.57 19.50
CA LEU A 115 -0.89 2.85 19.57
C LEU A 115 -1.89 3.99 19.75
N SER A 116 -1.67 4.84 20.75
CA SER A 116 -2.45 6.08 20.90
C SER A 116 -2.19 7.05 19.74
N CYS A 117 -3.22 7.75 19.28
CA CYS A 117 -3.13 8.71 18.18
C CYS A 117 -2.20 9.89 18.49
N LYS A 118 -2.08 10.30 19.76
CA LYS A 118 -1.07 11.29 20.19
C LYS A 118 0.36 10.80 19.98
N PHE A 119 0.63 9.51 20.20
CA PHE A 119 1.93 8.93 19.92
C PHE A 119 2.17 8.83 18.42
N VAL A 120 1.18 8.34 17.65
CA VAL A 120 1.27 8.23 16.18
C VAL A 120 1.54 9.59 15.54
N SER A 121 0.79 10.64 15.90
CA SER A 121 1.03 12.00 15.40
C SER A 121 2.41 12.55 15.78
N SER A 122 2.95 12.16 16.94
CA SER A 122 4.34 12.47 17.31
C SER A 122 5.34 11.77 16.38
N LEU A 123 5.15 10.48 16.07
CA LEU A 123 5.99 9.75 15.12
C LEU A 123 5.96 10.37 13.72
N VAL A 124 4.77 10.74 13.23
CA VAL A 124 4.61 11.39 11.93
C VAL A 124 5.28 12.78 11.90
N ALA A 125 5.20 13.55 12.98
CA ALA A 125 5.92 14.82 13.08
C ALA A 125 7.44 14.62 13.05
N HIS A 126 7.94 13.58 13.73
CA HIS A 126 9.36 13.21 13.70
C HIS A 126 9.84 12.72 12.32
N ALA A 127 8.97 12.03 11.57
CA ALA A 127 9.21 11.66 10.17
C ALA A 127 9.34 12.90 9.28
N PHE A 128 8.40 13.85 9.41
CA PHE A 128 8.42 15.11 8.66
C PHE A 128 9.70 15.92 8.93
N PHE A 129 10.07 16.09 10.21
CA PHE A 129 11.32 16.78 10.58
C PHE A 129 12.58 15.97 10.32
N SER A 130 12.46 14.74 9.79
CA SER A 130 13.57 13.85 9.45
C SER A 130 14.55 13.63 10.62
N THR A 131 13.98 13.33 11.80
CA THR A 131 14.75 13.19 13.06
C THR A 131 15.10 11.74 13.42
N PHE A 132 14.65 10.76 12.63
CA PHE A 132 15.03 9.36 12.85
C PHE A 132 16.43 9.11 12.28
N PRO A 133 17.22 8.20 12.88
CA PRO A 133 18.44 7.70 12.25
C PRO A 133 18.15 7.12 10.87
N LYS A 134 19.10 7.27 9.93
CA LYS A 134 18.94 6.80 8.55
C LYS A 134 18.79 5.28 8.52
N ARG A 135 17.81 4.79 7.78
CA ARG A 135 17.74 3.37 7.42
C ARG A 135 18.09 3.18 5.96
N THR A 136 18.84 2.12 5.69
CA THR A 136 19.26 1.72 4.34
C THR A 136 19.00 0.23 4.16
N LEU A 137 18.96 -0.23 2.92
CA LEU A 137 18.83 -1.66 2.61
C LEU A 137 19.93 -2.51 3.24
N LYS A 138 21.12 -1.94 3.48
CA LYS A 138 22.23 -2.63 4.17
C LYS A 138 21.98 -2.76 5.67
N THR A 139 21.42 -1.73 6.29
CA THR A 139 21.29 -1.64 7.76
C THR A 139 19.98 -2.22 8.27
N HIS A 140 18.89 -2.08 7.50
CA HIS A 140 17.54 -2.51 7.83
C HIS A 140 16.85 -3.06 6.56
N PRO A 141 17.25 -4.24 6.06
CA PRO A 141 16.77 -4.77 4.78
C PRO A 141 15.25 -4.99 4.71
N THR A 142 14.64 -5.30 5.85
CA THR A 142 13.21 -5.59 6.00
C THR A 142 12.36 -4.35 6.30
N LEU A 143 12.96 -3.18 6.49
CA LEU A 143 12.25 -1.95 6.84
C LEU A 143 12.49 -0.85 5.81
N GLN A 144 11.65 0.18 5.88
CA GLN A 144 11.82 1.39 5.08
C GLN A 144 12.51 2.50 5.87
N ASP A 145 13.12 3.44 5.14
CA ASP A 145 13.48 4.72 5.74
C ASP A 145 12.21 5.51 6.08
N PHE A 146 12.23 6.18 7.23
CA PHE A 146 11.05 6.83 7.79
C PHE A 146 11.16 8.37 7.78
N ASN A 147 12.19 8.91 7.12
CA ASN A 147 12.41 10.35 7.03
C ASN A 147 11.86 10.94 5.72
N PHE A 148 11.27 12.13 5.79
CA PHE A 148 10.71 12.86 4.63
C PHE A 148 11.76 13.52 3.72
N THR A 149 13.03 13.31 4.04
CA THR A 149 14.15 13.92 3.34
C THR A 149 14.08 13.72 1.82
N ASN A 150 13.79 12.50 1.35
CA ASN A 150 13.66 12.24 -0.08
C ASN A 150 12.34 12.76 -0.64
N PHE A 151 11.24 12.70 0.12
CA PHE A 151 9.92 13.20 -0.26
C PHE A 151 9.98 14.65 -0.74
N PHE A 152 10.70 15.52 -0.02
CA PHE A 152 10.77 16.95 -0.34
C PHE A 152 11.40 17.26 -1.71
N LYS A 153 12.32 16.40 -2.20
CA LYS A 153 12.96 16.58 -3.52
C LYS A 153 11.97 16.53 -4.68
N TYR A 154 10.85 15.86 -4.48
CA TYR A 154 9.87 15.60 -5.54
C TYR A 154 8.65 16.53 -5.50
N LEU A 155 8.68 17.58 -4.66
CA LEU A 155 7.57 18.54 -4.53
C LEU A 155 7.28 19.38 -5.78
N HIS A 156 8.10 19.28 -6.83
CA HIS A 156 7.75 19.78 -8.16
C HIS A 156 6.59 19.00 -8.83
N ARG A 157 6.28 17.77 -8.36
CA ARG A 157 5.19 16.93 -8.88
C ARG A 157 3.85 17.24 -8.19
N LYS A 158 2.78 17.38 -8.97
CA LYS A 158 1.41 17.66 -8.46
C LYS A 158 0.90 16.62 -7.44
N SER A 159 1.22 15.34 -7.64
CA SER A 159 0.85 14.28 -6.70
C SER A 159 1.52 14.46 -5.34
N GLN A 160 2.82 14.79 -5.33
CA GLN A 160 3.59 15.06 -4.09
C GLN A 160 3.05 16.28 -3.35
N ARG A 161 2.72 17.36 -4.08
CA ARG A 161 2.09 18.56 -3.51
C ARG A 161 0.76 18.23 -2.83
N SER A 162 -0.06 17.39 -3.47
CA SER A 162 -1.34 16.94 -2.89
C SER A 162 -1.14 16.09 -1.63
N LYS A 163 -0.16 15.19 -1.63
CA LYS A 163 0.23 14.41 -0.44
C LYS A 163 0.69 15.31 0.71
N LEU A 164 1.51 16.33 0.43
CA LEU A 164 1.95 17.26 1.46
C LEU A 164 0.78 18.07 2.01
N LYS A 165 -0.09 18.65 1.16
CA LYS A 165 -1.29 19.38 1.59
C LYS A 165 -2.22 18.49 2.45
N ALA A 166 -2.41 17.23 2.08
CA ALA A 166 -3.16 16.26 2.89
C ALA A 166 -2.55 16.03 4.27
N LEU A 167 -1.23 15.91 4.36
CA LEU A 167 -0.52 15.75 5.63
C LEU A 167 -0.61 17.01 6.52
N LEU A 168 -0.54 18.20 5.93
CA LEU A 168 -0.70 19.46 6.68
C LEU A 168 -2.12 19.56 7.26
N HIS A 169 -3.14 19.23 6.46
CA HIS A 169 -4.53 19.18 6.93
C HIS A 169 -4.72 18.23 8.11
N TYR A 170 -4.05 17.07 8.12
CA TYR A 170 -4.07 16.16 9.27
C TYR A 170 -3.62 16.84 10.57
N PHE A 171 -2.49 17.57 10.56
CA PHE A 171 -2.03 18.27 11.76
C PHE A 171 -2.93 19.44 12.15
N GLU A 172 -3.46 20.18 11.18
CA GLU A 172 -4.41 21.28 11.44
C GLU A 172 -5.73 20.76 12.03
N TRP A 173 -6.20 19.61 11.58
CA TRP A 173 -7.39 18.97 12.13
C TRP A 173 -7.17 18.53 13.57
N LEU A 174 -6.00 17.94 13.89
CA LEU A 174 -5.62 17.52 15.25
C LEU A 174 -5.49 18.67 16.24
N ASP A 175 -5.19 19.88 15.77
CA ASP A 175 -5.13 21.09 16.61
C ASP A 175 -6.52 21.56 17.03
N LYS A 176 -7.48 21.48 16.10
CA LYS A 176 -8.87 21.90 16.32
C LYS A 176 -9.69 20.88 17.12
N ASN A 177 -9.34 19.60 17.01
CA ASN A 177 -10.13 18.50 17.56
C ASN A 177 -9.30 17.73 18.60
N ASN A 178 -9.69 17.83 19.87
CA ASN A 178 -9.01 17.12 20.97
C ASN A 178 -9.38 15.63 20.97
N ASN A 179 -8.62 14.82 20.24
CA ASN A 179 -8.86 13.39 20.01
C ASN A 179 -7.68 12.50 20.48
N ASP A 180 -6.90 13.02 21.43
CA ASP A 180 -5.61 12.46 21.85
C ASP A 180 -5.69 11.09 22.56
N ASP A 181 -6.90 10.70 22.98
CA ASP A 181 -7.16 9.45 23.70
C ASP A 181 -7.62 8.30 22.80
N GLU A 182 -7.83 8.57 21.50
CA GLU A 182 -8.09 7.54 20.50
C GLU A 182 -6.85 6.68 20.24
N THR A 183 -7.08 5.46 19.76
CA THR A 183 -6.04 4.47 19.47
C THR A 183 -6.24 3.82 18.11
N ILE A 184 -5.15 3.46 17.45
CA ILE A 184 -5.15 2.55 16.31
C ILE A 184 -4.60 1.19 16.74
N LYS A 185 -5.03 0.11 16.08
CA LYS A 185 -4.49 -1.24 16.29
C LYS A 185 -3.88 -1.76 15.01
N ILE A 186 -2.62 -2.14 15.07
CA ILE A 186 -1.88 -2.76 13.97
C ILE A 186 -1.79 -4.25 14.29
N HIS A 187 -2.37 -5.08 13.44
CA HIS A 187 -2.37 -6.53 13.55
C HIS A 187 -1.47 -7.09 12.46
N ARG A 188 -0.34 -7.72 12.81
CA ARG A 188 0.37 -8.60 11.88
C ARG A 188 -0.25 -9.99 12.01
N GLN A 189 -0.87 -10.45 10.93
CA GLN A 189 -1.45 -11.78 10.87
C GLN A 189 -0.50 -12.69 10.10
N VAL A 190 -0.22 -13.86 10.64
CA VAL A 190 0.68 -14.86 10.04
C VAL A 190 -0.07 -16.17 9.93
N MET A 191 -0.20 -16.69 8.72
CA MET A 191 -0.73 -18.03 8.49
C MET A 191 0.33 -19.06 8.87
N SER A 192 0.05 -19.89 9.88
CA SER A 192 0.97 -20.96 10.27
C SER A 192 1.03 -22.06 9.20
N SER A 193 2.08 -22.90 9.23
CA SER A 193 2.21 -24.02 8.28
C SER A 193 1.06 -25.04 8.36
N LYS A 194 0.36 -25.11 9.51
CA LYS A 194 -0.83 -25.96 9.64
C LYS A 194 -2.07 -25.35 8.99
N GLN A 195 -2.09 -24.03 8.86
CA GLN A 195 -3.19 -23.25 8.30
C GLN A 195 -3.05 -23.05 6.79
N TRP A 196 -1.83 -23.16 6.27
CA TRP A 196 -1.50 -23.09 4.85
C TRP A 196 -2.23 -24.16 4.05
N LEU A 197 -2.96 -23.74 3.02
CA LEU A 197 -3.69 -24.65 2.13
C LEU A 197 -2.80 -25.09 0.95
N THR A 198 -2.91 -26.36 0.57
CA THR A 198 -2.30 -26.89 -0.64
C THR A 198 -3.21 -26.67 -1.85
N ILE A 199 -2.69 -26.90 -3.06
CA ILE A 199 -3.49 -26.80 -4.27
C ILE A 199 -4.66 -27.80 -4.26
N GLU A 200 -4.46 -29.00 -3.69
CA GLU A 200 -5.51 -30.00 -3.52
C GLU A 200 -6.62 -29.50 -2.61
N ASP A 201 -6.29 -28.83 -1.50
CA ASP A 201 -7.30 -28.26 -0.59
C ASP A 201 -8.20 -27.23 -1.33
N TRP A 202 -7.62 -26.44 -2.25
CA TRP A 202 -8.36 -25.49 -3.09
C TRP A 202 -9.21 -26.18 -4.16
N LEU A 203 -8.69 -27.23 -4.80
CA LEU A 203 -9.41 -27.99 -5.84
C LEU A 203 -10.58 -28.82 -5.26
N GLU A 204 -10.43 -29.31 -4.03
CA GLU A 204 -11.47 -30.06 -3.31
C GLU A 204 -12.49 -29.13 -2.61
N CYS A 205 -12.30 -27.81 -2.68
CA CYS A 205 -13.23 -26.85 -2.09
C CYS A 205 -14.59 -26.89 -2.81
N THR A 206 -15.64 -27.25 -2.06
CA THR A 206 -17.02 -27.35 -2.57
C THR A 206 -17.91 -26.17 -2.17
N LEU A 207 -17.32 -25.12 -1.57
CA LEU A 207 -18.08 -23.96 -1.12
C LEU A 207 -18.57 -23.12 -2.30
N PRO A 208 -19.81 -22.58 -2.23
CA PRO A 208 -20.30 -21.69 -3.26
C PRO A 208 -19.54 -20.35 -3.24
N LEU A 209 -19.46 -19.71 -4.40
CA LEU A 209 -18.96 -18.34 -4.51
C LEU A 209 -19.83 -17.39 -3.66
N CYS A 210 -19.20 -16.38 -3.07
CA CYS A 210 -19.90 -15.36 -2.28
C CYS A 210 -20.67 -14.37 -3.15
N LYS A 211 -21.59 -13.61 -2.54
CA LYS A 211 -22.24 -12.47 -3.21
C LYS A 211 -21.17 -11.47 -3.63
N PHE A 212 -21.22 -11.03 -4.88
CA PHE A 212 -20.24 -10.12 -5.46
C PHE A 212 -20.92 -8.92 -6.10
N MET A 213 -20.46 -7.72 -5.77
CA MET A 213 -20.94 -6.47 -6.36
C MET A 213 -19.81 -5.79 -7.12
N ILE A 214 -20.01 -5.58 -8.42
CA ILE A 214 -19.09 -4.82 -9.27
C ILE A 214 -19.62 -3.40 -9.39
N ARG A 215 -18.77 -2.41 -9.08
CA ARG A 215 -19.02 -1.02 -9.40
C ARG A 215 -18.00 -0.57 -10.45
N HIS A 216 -18.50 -0.09 -11.59
CA HIS A 216 -17.65 0.43 -12.67
C HIS A 216 -17.12 1.83 -12.37
N GLU A 217 -17.71 2.50 -11.38
CA GLU A 217 -17.31 3.81 -10.88
C GLU A 217 -17.13 3.76 -9.37
N GLY A 218 -16.26 4.64 -8.87
CA GLY A 218 -15.90 4.68 -7.45
C GLY A 218 -14.51 4.13 -7.19
N ARG A 219 -14.06 4.33 -5.95
CA ARG A 219 -12.75 3.92 -5.46
C ARG A 219 -12.89 3.45 -4.01
N PRO A 220 -11.97 2.62 -3.47
CA PRO A 220 -12.12 2.07 -2.13
C PRO A 220 -12.16 3.14 -1.05
N GLU A 221 -11.42 4.24 -1.25
CA GLU A 221 -11.50 5.37 -0.33
C GLU A 221 -12.92 5.93 -0.24
N ARG A 222 -13.71 5.87 -1.32
CA ARG A 222 -15.12 6.32 -1.42
C ARG A 222 -16.14 5.29 -0.96
N CYS A 223 -15.71 4.15 -0.41
CA CYS A 223 -16.64 3.22 0.21
C CYS A 223 -17.43 3.92 1.33
N GLU A 224 -18.75 3.83 1.25
CA GLU A 224 -19.68 4.46 2.20
C GLU A 224 -19.94 3.58 3.42
N SER A 225 -19.66 2.27 3.30
CA SER A 225 -19.78 1.32 4.40
C SER A 225 -18.64 1.54 5.40
N ASP A 226 -19.02 1.81 6.65
CA ASP A 226 -18.10 2.00 7.77
C ASP A 226 -17.56 0.65 8.29
N ASP A 227 -18.32 -0.44 8.08
CA ASP A 227 -17.96 -1.80 8.46
C ASP A 227 -17.11 -2.53 7.39
N ALA A 228 -16.98 -1.93 6.20
CA ALA A 228 -16.24 -2.56 5.11
C ALA A 228 -14.74 -2.64 5.38
N LEU A 229 -14.17 -3.83 5.15
CA LEU A 229 -12.72 -4.01 5.12
C LEU A 229 -12.17 -3.45 3.80
N ARG A 230 -11.25 -2.49 3.91
CA ARG A 230 -10.63 -1.86 2.73
C ARG A 230 -9.32 -2.55 2.42
N VAL A 231 -9.25 -3.20 1.27
CA VAL A 231 -8.03 -3.88 0.85
C VAL A 231 -7.17 -2.87 0.10
N CYS A 232 -5.92 -2.77 0.53
CA CYS A 232 -4.90 -1.96 -0.12
C CYS A 232 -3.80 -2.88 -0.60
N PHE A 233 -3.56 -2.84 -1.92
CA PHE A 233 -2.44 -3.55 -2.52
C PHE A 233 -1.16 -2.81 -2.17
N ALA A 234 -0.47 -3.39 -1.20
CA ALA A 234 0.72 -2.87 -0.57
C ALA A 234 1.97 -3.45 -1.21
N SER A 235 3.09 -2.79 -0.97
CA SER A 235 4.41 -3.38 -1.17
C SER A 235 4.72 -4.28 0.03
N SER A 236 5.51 -5.35 -0.16
CA SER A 236 5.92 -6.22 0.97
C SER A 236 6.56 -5.41 2.11
N ARG A 237 7.38 -4.42 1.76
CA ARG A 237 7.74 -3.32 2.68
C ARG A 237 6.67 -2.24 2.63
N ILE A 238 5.76 -2.31 3.59
CA ILE A 238 4.60 -1.42 3.72
C ILE A 238 4.97 0.04 3.52
N GLY A 239 4.20 0.71 2.66
CA GLY A 239 4.34 2.10 2.25
C GLY A 239 4.96 2.26 0.87
N GLY A 240 5.71 1.28 0.36
CA GLY A 240 6.48 1.41 -0.87
C GLY A 240 7.24 2.74 -0.90
N ASP A 241 7.22 3.42 -2.05
CA ASP A 241 7.88 4.74 -2.20
C ASP A 241 7.05 5.93 -1.67
N ALA A 242 6.21 5.75 -0.64
CA ALA A 242 5.34 6.81 -0.10
C ALA A 242 6.13 8.06 0.33
N LEU A 243 7.28 7.86 1.00
CA LEU A 243 8.21 8.91 1.44
C LEU A 243 9.31 9.22 0.40
N GLY A 244 9.20 8.64 -0.81
CA GLY A 244 9.94 9.01 -2.01
C GLY A 244 9.03 9.74 -3.00
N ASP A 245 9.08 9.38 -4.28
CA ASP A 245 8.27 9.96 -5.36
C ASP A 245 7.06 9.09 -5.78
N GLY A 246 6.73 8.08 -4.98
CA GLY A 246 5.69 7.10 -5.28
C GLY A 246 4.27 7.68 -5.35
N ASP A 247 3.49 7.20 -6.31
CA ASP A 247 2.10 7.62 -6.56
C ASP A 247 1.13 6.42 -6.76
N SER A 248 1.49 5.27 -6.22
CA SER A 248 0.63 4.08 -6.16
C SER A 248 -0.58 4.28 -5.24
N GLN A 249 -1.54 3.35 -5.28
CA GLN A 249 -2.71 3.40 -4.39
C GLN A 249 -2.30 3.32 -2.91
N GLU A 250 -1.31 2.48 -2.58
CA GLU A 250 -0.68 2.44 -1.26
C GLU A 250 -0.07 3.79 -0.87
N CYS A 251 0.77 4.36 -1.75
CA CYS A 251 1.43 5.65 -1.50
C CYS A 251 0.42 6.78 -1.24
N LEU A 252 -0.69 6.82 -1.99
CA LEU A 252 -1.75 7.81 -1.76
C LEU A 252 -2.52 7.51 -0.46
N SER A 253 -2.78 6.24 -0.15
CA SER A 253 -3.48 5.82 1.07
C SER A 253 -2.73 6.23 2.34
N MET A 254 -1.40 6.15 2.33
CA MET A 254 -0.54 6.61 3.43
C MET A 254 -0.72 8.10 3.76
N PHE A 255 -1.17 8.94 2.83
CA PHE A 255 -1.39 10.37 3.04
C PHE A 255 -2.86 10.76 3.14
N MET A 256 -3.76 9.98 2.55
CA MET A 256 -5.20 10.06 2.86
C MET A 256 -5.47 9.68 4.33
N MET A 257 -4.66 8.75 4.87
CA MET A 257 -4.69 8.29 6.26
C MET A 257 -3.27 8.34 6.88
N PRO A 258 -2.75 9.52 7.26
CA PRO A 258 -1.38 9.69 7.76
C PRO A 258 -0.98 8.83 8.96
N GLU A 259 -1.96 8.32 9.70
CA GLU A 259 -1.75 7.40 10.81
C GLU A 259 -1.13 6.06 10.37
N LEU A 260 -1.34 5.66 9.10
CA LEU A 260 -0.74 4.45 8.51
C LEU A 260 0.78 4.53 8.40
N LEU A 261 1.36 5.73 8.36
CA LEU A 261 2.81 5.92 8.31
C LEU A 261 3.51 5.26 9.50
N ALA A 262 2.86 5.15 10.66
CA ALA A 262 3.43 4.47 11.83
C ALA A 262 3.76 2.97 11.57
N ALA A 263 3.05 2.32 10.64
CA ALA A 263 3.36 0.96 10.23
C ALA A 263 4.72 0.87 9.51
N MET A 264 5.05 1.84 8.65
CA MET A 264 6.34 1.88 7.94
C MET A 264 7.55 1.91 8.89
N LEU A 265 7.37 2.49 10.09
CA LEU A 265 8.43 2.62 11.08
C LEU A 265 8.73 1.29 11.81
N SER A 266 7.71 0.48 12.06
CA SER A 266 7.76 -0.63 13.04
C SER A 266 7.49 -2.01 12.45
N VAL A 267 6.89 -2.10 11.26
CA VAL A 267 6.49 -3.38 10.67
C VAL A 267 7.52 -3.84 9.64
N GLU A 268 8.14 -4.99 9.88
CA GLU A 268 9.05 -5.62 8.93
C GLU A 268 8.33 -6.08 7.66
N ALA A 269 9.09 -6.27 6.58
CA ALA A 269 8.60 -6.74 5.28
C ALA A 269 7.70 -7.96 5.44
N LEU A 270 6.57 -7.97 4.74
CA LEU A 270 5.65 -9.10 4.72
C LEU A 270 6.27 -10.27 3.95
N GLU A 271 6.19 -11.45 4.52
CA GLU A 271 6.43 -12.73 3.84
C GLU A 271 5.12 -13.26 3.24
N ASP A 272 5.20 -14.30 2.40
CA ASP A 272 4.07 -14.84 1.63
C ASP A 272 2.84 -15.26 2.45
N ASN A 273 3.03 -15.60 3.72
CA ASN A 273 1.97 -15.98 4.65
C ASN A 273 1.52 -14.86 5.58
N GLU A 274 1.83 -13.60 5.27
CA GLU A 274 1.60 -12.48 6.18
C GLU A 274 0.79 -11.36 5.54
N VAL A 275 -0.05 -10.73 6.36
CA VAL A 275 -0.77 -9.48 6.02
C VAL A 275 -0.78 -8.57 7.24
N VAL A 276 -1.05 -7.29 7.01
CA VAL A 276 -1.20 -6.32 8.10
C VAL A 276 -2.55 -5.64 8.04
N LYS A 277 -3.36 -5.87 9.07
CA LYS A 277 -4.66 -5.24 9.25
C LYS A 277 -4.53 -4.09 10.24
N ILE A 278 -5.02 -2.91 9.89
CA ILE A 278 -4.98 -1.73 10.75
C ILE A 278 -6.40 -1.22 11.00
N GLU A 279 -6.79 -1.22 12.26
CA GLU A 279 -8.12 -0.81 12.73
C GLU A 279 -8.07 0.59 13.36
N GLY A 280 -9.15 1.35 13.19
CA GLY A 280 -9.35 2.64 13.85
C GLY A 280 -8.58 3.80 13.22
N VAL A 281 -7.95 3.60 12.06
CA VAL A 281 -7.28 4.68 11.31
C VAL A 281 -8.30 5.62 10.70
N ARG A 282 -7.93 6.90 10.61
CA ARG A 282 -8.80 7.95 10.08
C ARG A 282 -8.37 8.42 8.70
N MET A 283 -9.34 8.55 7.82
CA MET A 283 -9.17 9.16 6.50
C MET A 283 -9.48 10.65 6.59
N PHE A 284 -8.48 11.49 6.34
CA PHE A 284 -8.54 12.96 6.46
C PHE A 284 -8.70 13.65 5.11
N SER A 285 -8.37 12.97 4.02
CA SER A 285 -8.45 13.52 2.67
C SER A 285 -8.67 12.42 1.64
N ARG A 286 -9.01 12.82 0.41
CA ARG A 286 -9.07 11.94 -0.76
C ARG A 286 -8.22 12.56 -1.86
N ILE A 287 -7.30 11.77 -2.40
CA ILE A 287 -6.38 12.22 -3.45
C ILE A 287 -6.74 11.51 -4.76
N GLY A 288 -7.05 12.32 -5.78
CA GLY A 288 -7.26 11.86 -7.14
C GLY A 288 -6.00 11.24 -7.75
N ASP A 289 -6.15 10.49 -8.85
CA ASP A 289 -5.01 9.77 -9.45
C ASP A 289 -4.17 10.69 -10.34
N LYS A 290 -3.16 10.09 -11.02
CA LYS A 290 -2.21 10.72 -11.94
C LYS A 290 -2.83 11.76 -12.89
N LYS A 291 -4.08 11.57 -13.35
CA LYS A 291 -4.69 12.45 -14.36
C LYS A 291 -5.44 13.65 -13.77
N LYS A 292 -5.92 13.51 -12.54
CA LYS A 292 -6.72 14.51 -11.83
C LYS A 292 -6.26 14.51 -10.38
N ALA A 293 -5.07 15.04 -10.10
CA ALA A 293 -4.52 15.18 -8.75
C ALA A 293 -5.34 16.19 -7.90
N ASN A 294 -6.64 15.97 -7.84
CA ASN A 294 -7.59 16.74 -7.07
C ASN A 294 -7.49 16.26 -5.64
N LEU A 295 -7.28 17.20 -4.73
CA LEU A 295 -7.27 16.96 -3.30
C LEU A 295 -8.61 17.39 -2.73
N GLU A 296 -9.31 16.47 -2.09
CA GLU A 296 -10.51 16.73 -1.31
C GLU A 296 -10.13 16.59 0.17
N LEU A 297 -10.18 17.68 0.92
CA LEU A 297 -9.97 17.67 2.38
C LEU A 297 -11.29 17.38 3.07
N LEU A 298 -11.29 16.48 4.06
CA LEU A 298 -12.49 16.12 4.80
C LEU A 298 -12.55 16.92 6.10
N ASP A 299 -13.67 17.58 6.35
CA ASP A 299 -13.92 18.28 7.61
C ASP A 299 -14.09 17.29 8.77
N GLU A 300 -14.77 16.17 8.50
CA GLU A 300 -14.98 15.06 9.42
C GLU A 300 -14.25 13.80 8.92
N PRO A 301 -13.11 13.44 9.53
CA PRO A 301 -12.38 12.24 9.19
C PRO A 301 -13.20 10.98 9.49
N LYS A 302 -13.23 10.06 8.53
CA LYS A 302 -13.91 8.77 8.71
C LYS A 302 -12.96 7.76 9.32
N LYS A 303 -13.39 7.04 10.37
CA LYS A 303 -12.66 5.87 10.89
C LYS A 303 -12.88 4.68 9.97
N VAL A 304 -11.82 3.93 9.70
CA VAL A 304 -11.82 2.86 8.70
C VAL A 304 -10.96 1.71 9.17
N THR A 305 -11.20 0.53 8.60
CA THR A 305 -10.32 -0.64 8.75
C THR A 305 -9.70 -0.96 7.40
N ILE A 306 -8.37 -1.09 7.37
CA ILE A 306 -7.61 -1.36 6.15
C ILE A 306 -6.78 -2.64 6.30
N CYS A 307 -6.73 -3.47 5.26
CA CYS A 307 -5.80 -4.60 5.15
C CYS A 307 -4.76 -4.29 4.08
N LEU A 308 -3.49 -4.31 4.48
CA LEU A 308 -2.32 -4.18 3.62
C LEU A 308 -1.87 -5.60 3.25
N MET A 309 -2.01 -5.93 1.97
CA MET A 309 -1.56 -7.21 1.40
C MET A 309 -0.71 -6.94 0.16
N ASP A 310 0.38 -7.69 0.01
CA ASP A 310 1.29 -7.57 -1.12
C ASP A 310 1.05 -8.67 -2.15
N ALA A 311 1.07 -8.28 -3.42
CA ALA A 311 1.05 -9.19 -4.57
C ALA A 311 2.47 -9.35 -5.12
N GLU A 312 2.77 -10.52 -5.67
CA GLU A 312 4.07 -10.77 -6.31
C GLU A 312 4.18 -10.03 -7.65
N ASP A 313 5.39 -9.58 -8.00
CA ASP A 313 5.64 -8.85 -9.25
C ASP A 313 6.05 -9.78 -10.40
N TYR A 314 5.05 -10.21 -11.16
CA TYR A 314 5.26 -11.04 -12.35
C TYR A 314 5.63 -10.24 -13.62
N SER A 315 5.95 -8.95 -13.53
CA SER A 315 6.21 -8.11 -14.72
C SER A 315 7.38 -8.61 -15.58
N ALA A 316 8.40 -9.22 -14.95
CA ALA A 316 9.55 -9.77 -15.65
C ALA A 316 9.21 -11.05 -16.45
N LEU A 317 8.31 -11.88 -15.93
CA LEU A 317 7.85 -13.10 -16.58
C LEU A 317 6.34 -13.28 -16.35
N PRO A 318 5.47 -12.60 -17.13
CA PRO A 318 4.03 -12.60 -16.84
C PRO A 318 3.38 -13.97 -16.85
N LEU A 319 3.95 -14.94 -17.58
CA LEU A 319 3.41 -16.30 -17.63
C LEU A 319 3.62 -17.08 -16.33
N SER A 320 4.61 -16.73 -15.50
CA SER A 320 4.85 -17.46 -14.25
C SER A 320 3.73 -17.27 -13.24
N GLN A 321 2.90 -16.22 -13.35
CA GLN A 321 1.72 -16.04 -12.49
C GLN A 321 0.73 -17.22 -12.54
N TRP A 322 0.80 -18.05 -13.59
CA TRP A 322 -0.04 -19.24 -13.78
C TRP A 322 0.63 -20.54 -13.30
N GLU A 323 1.87 -20.47 -12.84
CA GLU A 323 2.52 -21.61 -12.19
C GLU A 323 1.81 -21.93 -10.88
N GLU A 324 1.72 -23.23 -10.56
CA GLU A 324 0.94 -23.74 -9.43
C GLU A 324 1.33 -23.05 -8.11
N ASP A 325 2.62 -22.93 -7.82
CA ASP A 325 3.14 -22.29 -6.61
C ASP A 325 2.74 -20.81 -6.52
N ASN A 326 2.76 -20.09 -7.65
CA ASN A 326 2.45 -18.67 -7.71
C ASN A 326 0.94 -18.43 -7.55
N VAL A 327 0.10 -19.26 -8.17
CA VAL A 327 -1.34 -19.24 -7.96
C VAL A 327 -1.66 -19.56 -6.49
N LEU A 328 -1.03 -20.58 -5.92
CA LEU A 328 -1.24 -20.99 -4.53
C LEU A 328 -0.84 -19.89 -3.54
N ARG A 329 0.27 -19.20 -3.79
CA ARG A 329 0.73 -18.05 -3.01
C ARG A 329 -0.31 -16.94 -2.99
N GLU A 330 -0.81 -16.52 -4.15
CA GLU A 330 -1.80 -15.45 -4.25
C GLU A 330 -3.15 -15.83 -3.61
N LEU A 331 -3.57 -17.09 -3.76
CA LEU A 331 -4.79 -17.61 -3.11
C LEU A 331 -4.67 -17.58 -1.58
N ASN A 332 -3.56 -18.05 -1.03
CA ASN A 332 -3.36 -18.09 0.43
C ASN A 332 -3.16 -16.69 1.03
N LYS A 333 -2.44 -15.80 0.33
CA LYS A 333 -2.32 -14.39 0.73
C LYS A 333 -3.70 -13.71 0.77
N SER A 334 -4.50 -13.90 -0.28
CA SER A 334 -5.86 -13.34 -0.38
C SER A 334 -6.79 -13.90 0.69
N LEU A 335 -6.71 -15.21 0.94
CA LEU A 335 -7.45 -15.87 2.02
C LEU A 335 -7.17 -15.21 3.37
N LEU A 336 -5.90 -14.99 3.69
CA LEU A 336 -5.50 -14.34 4.93
C LEU A 336 -5.99 -12.89 5.01
N ALA A 337 -5.87 -12.14 3.90
CA ALA A 337 -6.28 -10.74 3.83
C ALA A 337 -7.79 -10.55 4.01
N PHE A 338 -8.60 -11.48 3.50
CA PHE A 338 -10.06 -11.39 3.55
C PHE A 338 -10.65 -12.09 4.77
N GLN A 339 -9.84 -12.83 5.53
CA GLN A 339 -10.29 -13.49 6.74
C GLN A 339 -10.69 -12.45 7.79
N GLN A 340 -11.96 -12.49 8.17
CA GLN A 340 -12.46 -11.69 9.28
C GLN A 340 -12.25 -12.45 10.59
N THR A 341 -11.81 -11.75 11.63
CA THR A 341 -11.66 -12.35 12.95
C THR A 341 -13.06 -12.76 13.44
N PRO A 342 -13.29 -14.03 13.83
CA PRO A 342 -14.57 -14.42 14.39
C PRO A 342 -14.82 -13.61 15.67
N ALA A 343 -16.05 -13.12 15.84
CA ALA A 343 -16.45 -12.41 17.05
C ALA A 343 -16.09 -13.25 18.29
N LYS A 344 -15.36 -12.64 19.23
CA LYS A 344 -14.86 -13.21 20.50
C LYS A 344 -15.66 -14.42 20.98
N GLY A 345 -15.15 -15.62 20.70
CA GLY A 345 -15.86 -16.85 21.04
C GLY A 345 -15.05 -18.15 20.99
N ASP A 346 -13.94 -18.24 20.25
CA ASP A 346 -13.26 -19.55 20.11
C ASP A 346 -11.74 -19.44 19.88
N ASP A 347 -11.00 -18.99 20.89
CA ASP A 347 -9.52 -18.98 20.91
C ASP A 347 -8.89 -20.39 20.80
N LYS A 348 -9.70 -21.46 20.84
CA LYS A 348 -9.25 -22.86 20.80
C LYS A 348 -9.26 -23.49 19.40
N ARG A 349 -9.65 -22.78 18.34
CA ARG A 349 -9.78 -23.37 16.98
C ARG A 349 -8.62 -23.15 16.01
N HIS A 350 -7.65 -22.30 16.34
CA HIS A 350 -6.52 -21.97 15.45
C HIS A 350 -5.52 -23.13 15.18
N GLU A 351 -5.79 -24.35 15.64
CA GLU A 351 -4.94 -25.53 15.40
C GLU A 351 -5.32 -26.38 14.17
N ARG A 352 -6.42 -26.05 13.46
CA ARG A 352 -6.85 -26.77 12.26
C ARG A 352 -6.40 -26.06 10.98
N ARG A 353 -6.27 -26.82 9.88
CA ARG A 353 -6.14 -26.27 8.51
C ARG A 353 -7.22 -25.22 8.31
N LEU A 354 -6.84 -24.04 7.79
CA LEU A 354 -7.84 -23.05 7.41
C LEU A 354 -8.76 -23.68 6.37
N SER A 355 -10.02 -23.29 6.37
CA SER A 355 -10.83 -23.55 5.19
C SER A 355 -10.50 -22.48 4.14
N PRO A 356 -10.57 -22.78 2.83
CA PRO A 356 -10.37 -21.86 1.70
C PRO A 356 -11.15 -20.53 1.71
N ILE A 357 -11.90 -20.25 2.77
CA ILE A 357 -12.77 -19.08 2.95
C ILE A 357 -12.49 -18.29 4.25
N GLY A 358 -11.63 -18.78 5.16
CA GLY A 358 -11.58 -18.27 6.53
C GLY A 358 -12.85 -18.71 7.28
N GLU A 359 -12.81 -18.81 8.61
CA GLU A 359 -13.97 -19.33 9.36
C GLU A 359 -15.18 -18.36 9.30
N SER A 360 -15.99 -18.46 8.25
CA SER A 360 -17.23 -17.71 8.09
C SER A 360 -18.36 -18.43 8.84
N PHE A 361 -18.60 -18.03 10.09
CA PHE A 361 -19.79 -18.41 10.84
C PHE A 361 -20.76 -17.23 10.87
N SER A 362 -21.91 -17.40 10.21
CA SER A 362 -23.19 -16.69 10.40
C SER A 362 -23.10 -15.32 11.09
N GLN A 363 -22.67 -14.28 10.36
CA GLN A 363 -22.69 -12.87 10.77
C GLN A 363 -22.99 -11.96 9.55
N PRO A 364 -23.44 -10.70 9.74
CA PRO A 364 -24.23 -9.94 8.75
C PRO A 364 -23.44 -9.70 7.46
N GLU A 365 -24.14 -9.40 6.36
CA GLU A 365 -23.56 -9.22 5.01
C GLU A 365 -22.22 -8.46 5.06
N VAL A 366 -21.14 -9.20 4.86
CA VAL A 366 -19.78 -8.72 4.99
C VAL A 366 -19.34 -8.08 3.68
N GLU A 367 -18.80 -6.86 3.75
CA GLU A 367 -18.32 -6.13 2.58
C GLU A 367 -16.79 -5.95 2.63
N ALA A 368 -16.11 -6.38 1.57
CA ALA A 368 -14.71 -6.06 1.32
C ALA A 368 -14.62 -5.27 0.01
N THR A 369 -13.88 -4.15 0.02
CA THR A 369 -13.72 -3.32 -1.17
C THR A 369 -12.30 -3.45 -1.73
N VAL A 370 -12.21 -3.80 -3.02
CA VAL A 370 -10.96 -4.02 -3.78
C VAL A 370 -11.00 -3.21 -5.08
N VAL A 371 -9.86 -2.70 -5.55
CA VAL A 371 -9.74 -2.11 -6.90
C VAL A 371 -9.16 -3.13 -7.86
N VAL A 372 -9.87 -3.43 -8.92
CA VAL A 372 -9.29 -4.15 -10.06
C VAL A 372 -8.89 -3.13 -11.12
N LYS A 373 -7.58 -2.98 -11.37
CA LYS A 373 -7.08 -2.17 -12.49
C LYS A 373 -6.85 -3.05 -13.70
N GLN A 374 -7.27 -2.59 -14.87
CA GLN A 374 -6.90 -3.23 -16.14
C GLN A 374 -5.38 -3.12 -16.33
N ALA A 375 -4.72 -4.21 -16.70
CA ALA A 375 -3.35 -4.17 -17.19
C ALA A 375 -3.30 -3.18 -18.36
N SER A 376 -2.69 -2.02 -18.12
CA SER A 376 -2.49 -1.03 -19.18
C SER A 376 -1.54 -1.66 -20.19
N SER A 377 -1.92 -1.71 -21.46
CA SER A 377 -1.03 -2.13 -22.54
C SER A 377 0.33 -1.45 -22.34
N CYS A 378 1.36 -2.26 -22.09
CA CYS A 378 2.67 -1.81 -21.68
C CYS A 378 3.27 -0.94 -22.78
N SER A 379 3.15 0.39 -22.66
CA SER A 379 3.99 1.30 -23.42
C SER A 379 5.38 1.23 -22.80
N THR A 380 6.29 0.52 -23.46
CA THR A 380 7.73 0.55 -23.19
C THR A 380 8.21 2.00 -23.27
N LEU A 381 8.32 2.66 -22.13
CA LEU A 381 9.09 3.89 -21.99
C LEU A 381 10.04 3.70 -20.81
N ASN A 382 11.32 3.73 -21.15
CA ASN A 382 12.48 3.57 -20.30
C ASN A 382 12.34 4.30 -18.96
N SER A 383 12.33 3.53 -17.87
CA SER A 383 12.72 3.97 -16.53
C SER A 383 13.86 3.04 -16.09
N MET A 384 15.07 3.30 -16.58
CA MET A 384 16.26 2.72 -15.98
C MET A 384 16.53 3.49 -14.68
N ASN A 385 16.08 2.94 -13.54
CA ASN A 385 16.73 2.98 -12.21
C ASN A 385 15.75 2.69 -11.07
N SER A 386 15.07 1.54 -11.11
CA SER A 386 14.41 0.96 -9.94
C SER A 386 14.85 -0.50 -9.81
N ARG A 387 16.05 -0.70 -9.25
CA ARG A 387 16.51 -2.02 -8.81
C ARG A 387 16.19 -2.18 -7.32
N SER A 388 15.17 -2.97 -7.01
CA SER A 388 15.10 -3.69 -5.74
C SER A 388 16.23 -4.75 -5.73
N PRO A 389 16.98 -4.95 -4.64
CA PRO A 389 18.00 -6.00 -4.60
C PRO A 389 17.34 -7.34 -4.30
N SER A 390 17.18 -8.17 -5.32
CA SER A 390 17.15 -9.62 -5.13
C SER A 390 18.56 -10.13 -4.81
N PRO A 391 18.75 -11.14 -3.94
CA PRO A 391 20.07 -11.69 -3.65
C PRO A 391 20.59 -12.45 -4.88
N GLN A 392 21.51 -11.84 -5.63
CA GLN A 392 22.33 -12.54 -6.60
C GLN A 392 23.53 -13.15 -5.87
N ASN A 393 23.61 -14.48 -5.85
CA ASN A 393 24.81 -15.23 -6.20
C ASN A 393 24.55 -16.75 -6.09
N PHE A 394 24.16 -17.36 -7.21
CA PHE A 394 24.77 -18.62 -7.59
C PHE A 394 25.30 -18.48 -9.02
N SER A 395 26.58 -18.82 -9.14
CA SER A 395 27.42 -18.81 -10.32
C SER A 395 26.73 -19.48 -11.52
N ALA A 396 26.41 -18.69 -12.55
CA ALA A 396 26.21 -19.22 -13.89
C ALA A 396 27.60 -19.47 -14.50
N ALA A 397 28.08 -20.71 -14.39
CA ALA A 397 29.14 -21.20 -15.24
C ALA A 397 28.68 -21.05 -16.70
N VAL A 398 29.58 -20.50 -17.53
CA VAL A 398 29.40 -20.31 -18.96
C VAL A 398 29.18 -21.69 -19.61
N ALA A 399 27.92 -22.04 -19.87
CA ALA A 399 27.58 -23.26 -20.60
C ALA A 399 27.86 -23.03 -22.09
N ASN A 400 28.94 -23.66 -22.54
CA ASN A 400 29.39 -23.71 -23.92
C ASN A 400 28.38 -24.54 -24.73
N LEU A 401 27.71 -23.91 -25.71
CA LEU A 401 26.82 -24.57 -26.67
C LEU A 401 27.66 -25.40 -27.64
N ASN A 402 28.09 -26.61 -27.24
CA ASN A 402 28.55 -27.69 -28.14
C ASN A 402 28.95 -28.98 -27.39
N ASP A 403 28.09 -29.53 -26.52
CA ASP A 403 28.28 -30.89 -25.98
C ASP A 403 27.10 -31.80 -26.36
N PRO A 404 27.30 -32.86 -27.17
CA PRO A 404 26.25 -33.76 -27.61
C PRO A 404 25.98 -34.94 -26.65
N SER A 405 26.28 -34.84 -25.36
CA SER A 405 26.21 -36.00 -24.45
C SER A 405 25.53 -35.76 -23.09
N VAL A 406 24.28 -35.28 -23.07
CA VAL A 406 23.39 -35.49 -21.91
C VAL A 406 21.98 -35.83 -22.36
N GLU A 407 21.73 -37.11 -22.55
CA GLU A 407 20.43 -37.71 -22.82
C GLU A 407 19.78 -38.06 -21.48
N LEU A 408 18.79 -37.29 -21.02
CA LEU A 408 17.98 -37.64 -19.84
C LEU A 408 16.47 -37.47 -20.14
N SER A 409 15.83 -38.61 -20.38
CA SER A 409 14.46 -38.98 -20.00
C SER A 409 13.33 -37.98 -20.25
N LYS A 410 12.74 -38.08 -21.45
CA LYS A 410 11.42 -37.52 -21.80
C LYS A 410 10.32 -38.08 -20.88
N ARG A 411 9.87 -37.31 -19.89
CA ARG A 411 8.50 -37.43 -19.35
C ARG A 411 7.59 -36.53 -20.18
N LYS A 412 6.55 -37.13 -20.76
CA LYS A 412 5.54 -36.47 -21.62
C LYS A 412 4.79 -35.41 -20.80
N CYS A 413 5.03 -34.14 -21.11
CA CYS A 413 4.18 -33.03 -20.69
C CYS A 413 2.98 -32.96 -21.65
N TRP A 414 1.76 -33.02 -21.13
CA TRP A 414 0.51 -33.15 -21.90
C TRP A 414 -0.14 -31.82 -22.31
N LEU A 415 0.59 -30.71 -22.30
CA LEU A 415 0.06 -29.41 -22.75
C LEU A 415 1.12 -28.66 -23.57
N SER A 416 1.11 -28.89 -24.87
CA SER A 416 1.80 -28.03 -25.84
C SER A 416 0.90 -27.86 -27.06
N PRO A 417 0.29 -26.68 -27.30
CA PRO A 417 -0.24 -26.34 -28.60
C PRO A 417 0.93 -25.95 -29.52
N GLY A 418 0.98 -26.58 -30.68
CA GLY A 418 2.01 -26.35 -31.70
C GLY A 418 1.97 -24.94 -32.30
N ASN A 419 3.10 -24.56 -32.90
CA ASN A 419 3.30 -23.34 -33.67
C ASN A 419 2.15 -23.06 -34.67
N ALA A 420 1.35 -22.04 -34.39
CA ALA A 420 0.56 -21.33 -35.39
C ALA A 420 0.21 -19.90 -34.94
N THR A 421 0.92 -18.93 -35.51
CA THR A 421 0.47 -17.58 -35.93
C THR A 421 -0.34 -16.71 -34.96
N LEU A 422 0.34 -15.67 -34.49
CA LEU A 422 -0.18 -14.39 -34.01
C LEU A 422 -1.27 -13.81 -34.93
N ASN A 423 -2.41 -13.40 -34.35
CA ASN A 423 -3.22 -12.34 -34.91
C ASN A 423 -4.01 -11.58 -33.84
N ASN A 424 -3.94 -10.25 -33.93
CA ASN A 424 -4.68 -9.24 -33.18
C ASN A 424 -6.09 -9.67 -32.77
N ARG A 425 -6.39 -9.73 -31.46
CA ARG A 425 -7.74 -9.54 -30.92
C ARG A 425 -7.71 -9.12 -29.44
N ARG A 426 -8.66 -8.23 -29.14
CA ARG A 426 -8.88 -7.46 -27.90
C ARG A 426 -8.78 -8.30 -26.62
N GLY A 427 -8.15 -7.71 -25.61
CA GLY A 427 -7.89 -8.30 -24.30
C GLY A 427 -9.16 -8.84 -23.64
N ARG A 428 -9.11 -10.10 -23.25
CA ARG A 428 -10.08 -10.78 -22.39
C ARG A 428 -9.57 -10.69 -20.96
N PHE A 429 -10.45 -10.38 -20.02
CA PHE A 429 -10.17 -10.49 -18.59
C PHE A 429 -10.38 -11.94 -18.15
N ILE A 430 -9.55 -12.42 -17.24
CA ILE A 430 -9.87 -13.56 -16.38
C ILE A 430 -10.08 -12.96 -14.99
N VAL A 431 -11.33 -12.88 -14.56
CA VAL A 431 -11.66 -12.88 -13.14
C VAL A 431 -11.78 -14.35 -12.82
N LEU A 432 -10.89 -14.90 -11.98
CA LEU A 432 -10.98 -16.28 -11.52
C LEU A 432 -12.19 -16.41 -10.59
N GLY A 433 -13.38 -16.48 -11.19
CA GLY A 433 -14.50 -17.25 -10.67
C GLY A 433 -14.25 -18.71 -11.05
N SER A 434 -14.44 -19.61 -10.08
CA SER A 434 -14.33 -21.05 -10.24
C SER A 434 -15.32 -21.57 -11.29
N SER A 435 -14.88 -21.71 -12.53
CA SER A 435 -15.42 -22.66 -13.51
C SER A 435 -14.54 -22.61 -14.77
N GLY A 436 -13.65 -23.60 -14.88
CA GLY A 436 -12.71 -23.75 -15.98
C GLY A 436 -13.37 -24.17 -17.29
N GLU A 437 -14.19 -23.32 -17.90
CA GLU A 437 -14.67 -23.49 -19.28
C GLU A 437 -14.54 -22.19 -20.08
N CYS A 438 -13.61 -22.19 -21.04
CA CYS A 438 -13.48 -21.13 -22.04
C CYS A 438 -14.54 -21.32 -23.13
N LEU A 439 -15.64 -20.57 -23.10
CA LEU A 439 -16.55 -20.47 -24.25
C LEU A 439 -16.14 -19.29 -25.16
N PRO A 440 -15.88 -19.52 -26.46
CA PRO A 440 -15.56 -18.44 -27.39
C PRO A 440 -16.84 -17.72 -27.85
N VAL A 441 -17.07 -16.51 -27.36
CA VAL A 441 -18.06 -15.61 -27.97
C VAL A 441 -17.42 -14.90 -29.17
N THR A 442 -17.75 -15.37 -30.38
CA THR A 442 -17.48 -14.64 -31.63
C THR A 442 -18.58 -13.62 -31.88
N ARG A 443 -18.25 -12.32 -31.80
CA ARG A 443 -19.03 -11.28 -32.49
C ARG A 443 -18.47 -11.13 -33.90
N ALA A 444 -19.22 -11.60 -34.90
CA ALA A 444 -18.99 -11.19 -36.28
C ALA A 444 -19.50 -9.75 -36.44
N PRO A 445 -18.76 -8.83 -37.08
CA PRO A 445 -19.34 -7.59 -37.54
C PRO A 445 -20.18 -7.89 -38.78
N ASP A 446 -21.49 -7.69 -38.66
CA ASP A 446 -22.39 -7.72 -39.81
C ASP A 446 -21.99 -6.60 -40.78
N ALA A 447 -21.70 -6.98 -42.01
CA ALA A 447 -21.09 -6.11 -43.00
C ALA A 447 -22.14 -5.32 -43.79
N HIS A 448 -23.13 -4.67 -43.15
CA HIS A 448 -24.04 -3.74 -43.83
C HIS A 448 -24.69 -2.73 -42.85
N ALA A 449 -24.08 -1.57 -42.61
CA ALA A 449 -24.77 -0.36 -42.15
C ALA A 449 -23.96 0.92 -42.50
N PRO A 450 -24.61 2.02 -42.92
CA PRO A 450 -23.95 3.22 -43.47
C PRO A 450 -23.37 4.14 -42.37
N PRO A 451 -22.47 5.08 -42.71
CA PRO A 451 -21.76 5.89 -41.72
C PRO A 451 -22.67 7.03 -41.24
N GLN A 452 -22.72 7.28 -39.93
CA GLN A 452 -23.34 8.49 -39.40
C GLN A 452 -22.47 9.14 -38.32
N GLU A 453 -22.47 10.46 -38.40
CA GLU A 453 -21.52 11.45 -37.88
C GLU A 453 -21.52 11.64 -36.36
N ASP A 454 -20.45 12.30 -35.91
CA ASP A 454 -20.21 12.82 -34.56
C ASP A 454 -21.43 13.49 -33.90
N SER A 455 -21.69 13.17 -32.62
CA SER A 455 -22.35 14.12 -31.73
C SER A 455 -21.92 13.98 -30.27
N LEU A 456 -21.65 15.16 -29.69
CA LEU A 456 -21.39 15.46 -28.29
C LEU A 456 -22.73 15.60 -27.53
N TYR A 457 -22.72 15.23 -26.25
CA TYR A 457 -23.78 15.32 -25.20
C TYR A 457 -24.72 14.10 -24.99
N SER A 458 -24.47 13.42 -23.85
CA SER A 458 -25.39 13.00 -22.79
C SER A 458 -26.84 12.61 -23.14
N SER A 459 -27.20 11.35 -22.87
CA SER A 459 -28.39 10.96 -22.07
C SER A 459 -28.62 9.45 -22.13
N CYS A 460 -28.80 8.86 -20.93
CA CYS A 460 -29.79 7.84 -20.59
C CYS A 460 -30.46 7.09 -21.74
N ASN A 461 -30.21 5.78 -21.83
CA ASN A 461 -31.23 4.80 -22.21
C ASN A 461 -30.91 3.48 -21.50
N ALA A 462 -31.75 3.16 -20.52
CA ALA A 462 -31.92 1.80 -20.06
C ALA A 462 -32.52 1.00 -21.23
N SER A 463 -31.90 -0.12 -21.62
CA SER A 463 -32.62 -1.16 -22.34
C SER A 463 -32.91 -2.29 -21.37
N ASP A 464 -34.20 -2.58 -21.25
CA ASP A 464 -34.78 -3.75 -20.61
C ASP A 464 -34.45 -4.98 -21.47
N ASP A 465 -33.24 -5.51 -21.36
CA ASP A 465 -32.92 -6.80 -21.96
C ASP A 465 -33.09 -7.89 -20.90
N GLU A 466 -34.10 -8.74 -21.14
CA GLU A 466 -34.47 -9.91 -20.33
C GLU A 466 -33.25 -10.76 -19.95
N TYR A 467 -33.05 -10.95 -18.63
CA TYR A 467 -32.05 -11.86 -18.11
C TYR A 467 -32.57 -13.30 -18.15
N HIS A 468 -31.94 -14.15 -18.95
CA HIS A 468 -32.10 -15.59 -18.83
C HIS A 468 -31.17 -16.13 -17.74
N SER A 469 -31.77 -16.69 -16.69
CA SER A 469 -31.09 -17.45 -15.63
C SER A 469 -30.61 -18.79 -16.17
N ALA A 470 -29.43 -19.25 -15.75
CA ALA A 470 -28.81 -20.52 -16.16
C ALA A 470 -29.46 -21.77 -15.52
N ASN A 471 -30.75 -21.70 -15.14
CA ASN A 471 -31.48 -22.82 -14.55
C ASN A 471 -32.45 -23.53 -15.52
N ASP A 472 -32.69 -23.00 -16.72
CA ASP A 472 -33.76 -23.53 -17.60
C ASP A 472 -33.24 -24.26 -18.85
N SER A 473 -31.98 -24.67 -18.90
CA SER A 473 -31.44 -25.44 -20.02
C SER A 473 -31.20 -26.91 -19.67
N PHE A 474 -32.25 -27.62 -19.26
CA PHE A 474 -32.34 -29.07 -19.42
C PHE A 474 -33.76 -29.48 -19.82
N ASP A 475 -33.81 -30.44 -20.73
CA ASP A 475 -34.96 -31.14 -21.32
C ASP A 475 -35.76 -30.41 -22.41
N TYR A 476 -35.56 -30.84 -23.67
CA TYR A 476 -36.44 -31.80 -24.36
C TYR A 476 -36.08 -31.89 -25.87
N GLY A 477 -35.93 -33.12 -26.37
CA GLY A 477 -36.08 -33.45 -27.80
C GLY A 477 -34.82 -33.83 -28.54
#